data_AF-A0A1M6C686-F1
#
_entry.id   AF-A0A1M6C686-F1
#
_cell.length_a   1.000
_cell.length_b   1.000
_cell.length_c   1.000
_cell.angle_alpha   90.00
_cell.angle_beta   90.00
_cell.angle_gamma   90.00
#
_symmetry.space_group_name_H-M   'P 1'
#
loop_
_entity.id
_entity.type
_entity.pdbx_description
1 polymer ?
#
loop_
_entity_poly.entity_id
_entity_poly.type
_entity_poly.pdbx_seq_one_letter_code
_entity_poly.pdbx_strand_id
1 'polypeptide(L)'
;MEWSNERNLITSFFTNLEDYNRFCQKLRGLVIANNEGTVFAELEKKEGYFLYTLTWLEDQKYIGDYVKVFEPTEENIKVFNDGCRILAERLEIYITTNDEAKVPMYPTAFGELTHVLK
;
A
#
# COMPACT_ATOMS: atom_id res chain seq x y z
N MET A 1 17.12 -6.17 -12.42
CA MET A 1 15.91 -6.83 -12.94
C MET A 1 14.87 -5.74 -13.02
N GLU A 2 14.41 -5.38 -14.21
CA GLU A 2 13.30 -4.41 -14.34
C GLU A 2 12.04 -5.10 -13.82
N TRP A 3 11.36 -4.49 -12.85
CA TRP A 3 10.10 -5.00 -12.33
C TRP A 3 9.00 -4.83 -13.38
N SER A 4 8.24 -5.90 -13.65
CA SER A 4 7.08 -5.90 -14.54
C SER A 4 5.83 -6.20 -13.70
N ASN A 5 4.82 -5.36 -13.80
CA ASN A 5 3.57 -5.49 -13.05
C ASN A 5 2.58 -6.43 -13.76
N GLU A 6 2.97 -7.68 -13.99
CA GLU A 6 2.19 -8.63 -14.81
C GLU A 6 0.80 -8.93 -14.23
N ARG A 7 0.67 -8.86 -12.90
CA ARG A 7 -0.60 -9.07 -12.18
C ARG A 7 -1.44 -7.80 -12.00
N ASN A 8 -1.05 -6.70 -12.63
CA ASN A 8 -1.76 -5.42 -12.55
C ASN A 8 -2.02 -4.99 -11.08
N LEU A 9 -1.00 -5.16 -10.23
CA LEU A 9 -1.05 -4.79 -8.82
C LEU A 9 -1.16 -3.26 -8.68
N ILE A 10 -1.87 -2.82 -7.66
CA ILE A 10 -2.06 -1.39 -7.38
C ILE A 10 -0.75 -0.81 -6.84
N THR A 11 -0.18 0.16 -7.56
CA THR A 11 1.08 0.83 -7.19
C THR A 11 0.92 2.27 -6.75
N SER A 12 -0.29 2.82 -6.85
CA SER A 12 -0.65 4.12 -6.31
C SER A 12 -2.08 4.06 -5.76
N PHE A 13 -2.32 4.75 -4.66
CA PHE A 13 -3.60 4.71 -3.96
C PHE A 13 -4.34 6.04 -4.04
N PHE A 14 -3.63 7.15 -3.84
CA PHE A 14 -4.17 8.49 -3.98
C PHE A 14 -3.73 9.08 -5.31
N THR A 15 -4.66 9.65 -6.08
CA THR A 15 -4.33 10.31 -7.35
C THR A 15 -3.75 11.69 -7.11
N ASN A 16 -4.23 12.37 -6.07
CA ASN A 16 -3.90 13.75 -5.75
C ASN A 16 -4.19 14.06 -4.28
N LEU A 17 -3.94 15.32 -3.90
CA LEU A 17 -4.17 15.83 -2.55
C LEU A 17 -5.64 15.84 -2.13
N GLU A 18 -6.55 16.09 -3.07
CA GLU A 18 -7.99 16.15 -2.81
C GLU A 18 -8.52 14.78 -2.37
N ASP A 19 -8.06 13.71 -3.02
CA ASP A 19 -8.41 12.33 -2.67
C ASP A 19 -8.02 12.01 -1.22
N TYR A 20 -6.80 12.38 -0.83
CA TYR A 20 -6.32 12.18 0.54
C TYR A 20 -7.09 13.02 1.56
N ASN A 21 -7.34 14.29 1.26
CA ASN A 21 -8.14 15.15 2.14
C ASN A 21 -9.55 14.59 2.36
N ARG A 22 -10.18 14.07 1.30
CA ARG A 22 -11.48 13.41 1.38
C ARG A 22 -11.42 12.16 2.27
N PHE A 23 -10.37 11.34 2.13
CA PHE A 23 -10.14 10.20 3.01
C PHE A 23 -10.02 10.66 4.47
N CYS A 24 -9.18 11.65 4.77
CA CYS A 24 -8.96 12.17 6.12
C CYS A 24 -10.22 12.73 6.77
N GLN A 25 -11.10 13.40 6.02
CA GLN A 25 -12.28 14.06 6.56
C GLN A 25 -13.48 13.13 6.76
N LYS A 26 -13.71 12.17 5.85
CA LYS A 26 -15.03 11.52 5.74
C LYS A 26 -15.04 10.03 5.94
N LEU A 27 -13.89 9.37 5.82
CA LEU A 27 -13.83 7.91 5.72
C LEU A 27 -13.15 7.28 6.93
N ARG A 28 -13.67 6.15 7.39
CA ARG A 28 -12.96 5.26 8.34
C ARG A 28 -11.92 4.40 7.62
N GLY A 29 -12.21 4.03 6.39
CA GLY A 29 -11.32 3.32 5.48
C GLY A 29 -11.69 3.59 4.04
N LEU A 30 -10.77 3.36 3.12
CA LEU A 30 -10.98 3.43 1.68
C LEU A 30 -10.46 2.14 1.04
N VAL A 31 -11.21 1.59 0.10
CA VAL A 31 -10.81 0.44 -0.70
C VAL A 31 -10.87 0.84 -2.18
N ILE A 32 -9.83 0.50 -2.93
CA ILE A 32 -9.80 0.62 -4.39
C ILE A 32 -9.44 -0.74 -5.00
N ALA A 33 -9.89 -0.96 -6.22
CA ALA A 33 -9.62 -2.19 -6.97
C ALA A 33 -8.92 -1.86 -8.30
N ASN A 34 -8.14 -2.80 -8.82
CA ASN A 34 -7.69 -2.72 -10.20
C ASN A 34 -8.86 -2.90 -11.19
N ASN A 35 -8.63 -2.63 -12.48
CA ASN A 35 -9.68 -2.67 -13.50
C ASN A 35 -10.33 -4.05 -13.66
N GLU A 36 -9.63 -5.12 -13.29
CA GLU A 36 -10.09 -6.51 -13.39
C GLU A 36 -10.84 -6.98 -12.13
N GLY A 37 -10.80 -6.20 -11.04
CA GLY A 37 -11.39 -6.59 -9.76
C GLY A 37 -10.70 -7.79 -9.10
N THR A 38 -9.42 -8.02 -9.40
CA THR A 38 -8.61 -9.14 -8.89
C THR A 38 -7.64 -8.71 -7.79
N VAL A 39 -7.37 -7.41 -7.68
CA VAL A 39 -6.45 -6.83 -6.69
C VAL A 39 -7.15 -5.68 -5.96
N PHE A 40 -7.02 -5.65 -4.63
CA PHE A 40 -7.62 -4.64 -3.77
C PHE A 40 -6.55 -4.00 -2.89
N ALA A 41 -6.51 -2.67 -2.88
CA ALA A 41 -5.76 -1.91 -1.89
C ALA A 41 -6.76 -1.29 -0.91
N GLU A 42 -6.48 -1.43 0.37
CA GLU A 42 -7.27 -0.88 1.46
C GLU A 42 -6.39 0.01 2.34
N LEU A 43 -6.92 1.16 2.75
CA LEU A 43 -6.32 2.02 3.77
C LEU A 43 -7.34 2.24 4.87
N GLU A 44 -7.06 1.74 6.07
CA GLU A 44 -7.93 1.86 7.24
C GLU A 44 -7.33 2.80 8.29
N LYS A 45 -8.15 3.67 8.88
CA LYS A 45 -7.74 4.48 10.03
C LYS A 45 -7.76 3.64 11.30
N LYS A 46 -6.61 3.60 11.97
CA LYS A 46 -6.44 3.05 13.32
C LYS A 46 -6.21 4.20 14.30
N GLU A 47 -6.11 3.88 15.58
CA GLU A 47 -5.83 4.87 16.62
C GLU A 47 -4.38 5.38 16.48
N GLY A 48 -4.22 6.55 15.87
CA GLY A 48 -2.92 7.24 15.74
C GLY A 48 -2.08 6.85 14.50
N TYR A 49 -2.58 5.98 13.63
CA TYR A 49 -1.90 5.57 12.39
C TYR A 49 -2.91 5.02 11.36
N PHE A 50 -2.43 4.70 10.16
CA PHE A 50 -3.18 4.01 9.12
C PHE A 50 -2.63 2.61 8.89
N LEU A 51 -3.48 1.66 8.50
CA LEU A 51 -3.08 0.35 8.02
C LEU A 51 -3.34 0.28 6.51
N TYR A 52 -2.27 0.16 5.72
CA TYR A 52 -2.39 -0.13 4.30
C TYR A 52 -2.28 -1.63 4.07
N THR A 53 -3.20 -2.20 3.28
CA THR A 53 -3.19 -3.62 2.89
C THR A 53 -3.40 -3.73 1.38
N LEU A 54 -2.59 -4.55 0.70
CA LEU A 54 -2.74 -4.91 -0.70
C LEU A 54 -3.01 -6.41 -0.78
N THR A 55 -4.12 -6.80 -1.41
CA THR A 55 -4.59 -8.18 -1.51
C THR A 55 -4.76 -8.58 -2.97
N TRP A 56 -4.22 -9.74 -3.33
CA TRP A 56 -4.49 -10.40 -4.61
C TRP A 56 -5.47 -11.55 -4.35
N LEU A 57 -6.68 -11.45 -4.93
CA LEU A 57 -7.80 -12.32 -4.58
C LEU A 57 -7.62 -13.77 -5.03
N GLU A 58 -6.90 -14.02 -6.13
CA GLU A 58 -6.82 -15.35 -6.75
C GLU A 58 -6.29 -16.41 -5.77
N ASP A 59 -5.24 -16.07 -5.02
CA ASP A 59 -4.65 -16.92 -3.97
C ASP A 59 -4.92 -16.41 -2.54
N GLN A 60 -5.72 -15.34 -2.38
CA GLN A 60 -5.92 -14.62 -1.11
C GLN A 60 -4.61 -14.16 -0.42
N LYS A 61 -3.53 -14.00 -1.21
CA LYS A 61 -2.26 -13.48 -0.70
C LYS A 61 -2.36 -11.98 -0.51
N TYR A 62 -1.84 -11.51 0.62
CA TYR A 62 -1.83 -10.09 0.94
C TYR A 62 -0.51 -9.67 1.57
N ILE A 63 -0.26 -8.37 1.52
CA ILE A 63 0.81 -7.71 2.26
C ILE A 63 0.29 -6.39 2.81
N GLY A 64 0.83 -5.93 3.92
CA GLY A 64 0.47 -4.63 4.48
C GLY A 64 1.60 -4.03 5.29
N ASP A 65 1.45 -2.75 5.59
CA ASP A 65 2.35 -2.02 6.48
C ASP A 65 1.58 -0.91 7.20
N TYR A 66 2.12 -0.48 8.33
CA TYR A 66 1.55 0.61 9.12
C TYR A 66 2.13 1.93 8.66
N VAL A 67 1.27 2.91 8.46
CA VAL A 67 1.63 4.25 7.98
C VAL A 67 1.28 5.27 9.03
N LYS A 68 2.19 6.19 9.34
CA LYS A 68 1.90 7.33 10.23
C LYS A 68 0.77 8.16 9.63
N VAL A 69 0.02 8.86 10.48
CA VAL A 69 -0.77 10.00 10.00
C VAL A 69 0.20 11.07 9.51
N PHE A 70 -0.05 11.64 8.33
CA PHE A 70 0.85 12.62 7.71
C PHE A 70 0.10 13.82 7.15
N GLU A 71 0.82 14.94 7.02
CA GLU A 71 0.27 16.19 6.49
C GLU A 71 -0.09 16.05 5.00
N PRO A 72 -1.20 16.67 4.55
CA PRO A 72 -1.63 16.62 3.16
C PRO A 72 -0.75 17.50 2.28
N THR A 73 0.45 17.03 1.96
CA THR A 73 1.38 17.66 1.01
C THR A 73 1.60 16.74 -0.20
N GLU A 74 1.88 17.31 -1.37
CA GLU A 74 2.19 16.52 -2.57
C GLU A 74 3.40 15.60 -2.37
N GLU A 75 4.40 16.05 -1.61
CA GLU A 75 5.57 15.27 -1.25
C GLU A 75 5.20 14.03 -0.43
N ASN A 76 4.36 14.16 0.61
CA ASN A 76 3.91 13.02 1.39
C ASN A 76 3.04 12.06 0.57
N ILE A 77 2.19 12.58 -0.32
CA ILE A 77 1.41 11.73 -1.24
C ILE A 77 2.32 10.93 -2.17
N LYS A 78 3.39 11.57 -2.65
CA LYS A 78 4.39 10.87 -3.47
C LYS A 78 5.10 9.78 -2.67
N VAL A 79 5.58 10.08 -1.46
CA VAL A 79 6.22 9.08 -0.58
C VAL A 79 5.26 7.94 -0.25
N PHE A 80 3.99 8.25 -0.01
CA PHE A 80 2.95 7.25 0.23
C PHE A 80 2.78 6.32 -0.98
N ASN A 81 2.57 6.87 -2.17
CA ASN A 81 2.40 6.07 -3.38
C ASN A 81 3.67 5.29 -3.76
N ASP A 82 4.87 5.85 -3.52
CA ASP A 82 6.13 5.11 -3.67
C ASP A 82 6.16 3.88 -2.74
N GLY A 83 5.62 4.00 -1.52
CA GLY A 83 5.44 2.88 -0.61
C GLY A 83 4.41 1.85 -1.08
N CYS A 84 3.30 2.29 -1.70
CA CYS A 84 2.34 1.38 -2.34
C CYS A 84 3.01 0.54 -3.45
N ARG A 85 3.84 1.18 -4.30
CA ARG A 85 4.62 0.47 -5.32
C ARG A 85 5.60 -0.54 -4.70
N ILE A 86 6.32 -0.17 -3.63
CA ILE A 86 7.24 -1.09 -2.95
C ILE A 86 6.50 -2.30 -2.37
N LEU A 87 5.31 -2.10 -1.80
CA LEU A 87 4.48 -3.21 -1.33
C LEU A 87 3.96 -4.08 -2.47
N ALA A 88 3.60 -3.49 -3.62
CA ALA A 88 3.25 -4.26 -4.81
C ALA A 88 4.41 -5.14 -5.28
N GLU A 89 5.63 -4.60 -5.37
CA GLU A 89 6.84 -5.37 -5.69
C GLU A 89 7.09 -6.52 -4.70
N ARG A 90 6.85 -6.29 -3.42
CA ARG A 90 6.97 -7.31 -2.37
C ARG A 90 5.90 -8.39 -2.46
N LEU A 91 4.66 -8.01 -2.72
CA LEU A 91 3.57 -8.94 -2.93
C LEU A 91 3.85 -9.81 -4.16
N GLU A 92 4.39 -9.23 -5.23
CA GLU A 92 4.81 -9.95 -6.43
C GLU A 92 5.88 -11.01 -6.11
N ILE A 93 6.87 -10.68 -5.29
CA ILE A 93 7.86 -11.64 -4.78
C ILE A 93 7.16 -12.75 -3.98
N TYR A 94 6.26 -12.39 -3.06
CA TYR A 94 5.56 -13.37 -2.23
C TYR A 94 4.72 -14.33 -3.08
N ILE A 95 3.96 -13.79 -4.05
CA ILE A 95 3.14 -14.59 -4.96
C ILE A 95 4.02 -15.55 -5.76
N THR A 96 5.06 -15.02 -6.40
CA THR A 96 5.93 -15.76 -7.31
C THR A 96 6.73 -16.85 -6.60
N THR A 97 7.21 -16.56 -5.39
CA THR A 97 8.05 -17.50 -4.64
C THR A 97 7.27 -18.41 -3.72
N ASN A 98 6.02 -18.04 -3.40
CA ASN A 98 5.18 -18.66 -2.38
C ASN A 98 5.90 -18.82 -1.03
N ASP A 99 6.77 -17.85 -0.70
CA ASP A 99 7.67 -17.92 0.46
C ASP A 99 7.81 -16.53 1.10
N GLU A 100 7.22 -16.37 2.28
CA GLU A 100 7.24 -15.11 3.05
C GLU A 100 8.66 -14.71 3.46
N ALA A 101 9.56 -15.68 3.67
CA ALA A 101 10.93 -15.41 4.10
C ALA A 101 11.76 -14.71 3.00
N LYS A 102 11.30 -14.75 1.74
CA LYS A 102 11.94 -14.06 0.62
C LYS A 102 11.46 -12.63 0.44
N VAL A 103 10.42 -12.21 1.15
CA VAL A 103 9.89 -10.85 1.06
C VAL A 103 10.82 -9.90 1.83
N PRO A 104 11.42 -8.90 1.17
CA PRO A 104 12.32 -7.99 1.86
C PRO A 104 11.56 -7.10 2.83
N MET A 105 12.02 -7.03 4.08
CA MET A 105 11.46 -6.12 5.09
C MET A 105 12.08 -4.72 5.03
N TYR A 106 13.32 -4.61 4.54
CA TYR A 106 14.09 -3.36 4.48
C TYR A 106 14.51 -2.98 3.05
N PRO A 107 14.59 -1.68 2.72
CA PRO A 107 14.15 -0.52 3.53
C PRO A 107 12.63 -0.57 3.81
N THR A 108 12.09 0.15 4.79
CA THR A 108 10.63 0.11 5.03
C THR A 108 9.86 0.61 3.81
N ALA A 109 8.63 0.11 3.57
CA ALA A 109 7.92 0.44 2.34
C ALA A 109 7.61 1.93 2.25
N PHE A 110 7.10 2.52 3.32
CA PHE A 110 6.68 3.92 3.35
C PHE A 110 7.77 4.87 3.85
N GLY A 111 9.04 4.43 3.92
CA GLY A 111 10.16 5.26 4.38
C GLY A 111 9.88 5.95 5.71
N GLU A 112 10.02 7.27 5.76
CA GLU A 112 9.75 8.09 6.95
C GLU A 112 8.29 8.05 7.42
N LEU A 113 7.35 7.75 6.52
CA LEU A 113 5.94 7.59 6.84
C LEU A 113 5.62 6.22 7.45
N THR A 114 6.58 5.30 7.56
CA THR A 114 6.36 4.00 8.21
C THR A 114 6.12 4.19 9.70
N HIS A 115 5.05 3.60 10.22
CA HIS A 115 4.76 3.56 11.65
C HIS A 115 5.28 2.27 12.27
N VAL A 116 6.10 2.38 13.31
CA VAL A 116 6.58 1.23 14.08
C VAL A 116 5.68 1.07 15.30
N LEU A 117 4.98 -0.07 15.40
CA LEU A 117 4.24 -0.42 16.60
C LEU A 117 5.21 -0.56 17.77
N LYS A 118 4.93 0.14 18.86
CA LYS A 118 5.71 0.07 20.11
C LYS A 118 5.12 -0.97 21.06
#